data_AF-A0AAV4MAC0-F1
#
_entry.id   AF-A0AAV4MAC0-F1
#
_cell.length_a   1.000
_cell.length_b   1.000
_cell.length_c   1.000
_cell.angle_alpha   90.00
_cell.angle_beta   90.00
_cell.angle_gamma   90.00
#
_symmetry.space_group_name_H-M   'P 1'
#
loop_
_entity.id
_entity.type
_entity.pdbx_description
1 polymer ?
#
loop_
_entity_poly.entity_id
_entity_poly.type
_entity_poly.pdbx_seq_one_letter_code
_entity_poly.pdbx_strand_id
1 'polypeptide(L)'
;MQSSFLKSINLTGQKLFFTLVEPETPKWQNDYLCGTGMEMYTETLSTSFVGMSFPQAAELCFVKLKLLLLAIEILHDDGSDSKISINPKSQVKLTQDTQGFFIAQSADEVKRVWYYCKNCHEDVRDEKQIKKCKCKSLVQPRNGSRQKAREKSTP
;
A
#
# COMPACT_ATOMS: atom_id res chain seq x y z
N MET A 1 32.92 14.98 0.59
CA MET A 1 32.27 14.09 1.58
C MET A 1 31.13 13.35 0.88
N GLN A 2 31.37 12.15 0.37
CA GLN A 2 30.31 11.31 -0.17
C GLN A 2 29.73 10.49 0.98
N SER A 3 28.44 10.67 1.27
CA SER A 3 27.73 9.91 2.29
C SER A 3 27.35 8.56 1.70
N SER A 4 28.04 7.51 2.11
CA SER A 4 27.69 6.13 1.79
C SER A 4 26.41 5.76 2.56
N PHE A 5 25.31 5.51 1.85
CA PHE A 5 24.10 4.98 2.45
C PHE A 5 24.19 3.45 2.53
N LEU A 6 24.32 2.92 3.75
CA LEU A 6 24.18 1.48 4.00
C LEU A 6 22.71 1.11 3.86
N LYS A 7 22.34 0.36 2.81
CA LYS A 7 21.07 -0.36 2.77
C LYS A 7 21.31 -1.78 3.28
N SER A 8 20.64 -2.13 4.36
CA SER A 8 20.69 -3.49 4.92
C SER A 8 19.71 -4.38 4.16
N ILE A 9 20.17 -5.49 3.60
CA ILE A 9 19.32 -6.53 3.03
C ILE A 9 19.56 -7.79 3.86
N ASN A 10 18.49 -8.38 4.43
CA ASN A 10 18.58 -9.66 5.13
C ASN A 10 18.31 -10.79 4.14
N LEU A 11 19.36 -11.46 3.69
CA LEU A 11 19.26 -12.75 3.01
C LEU A 11 19.76 -13.83 3.97
N THR A 12 18.96 -14.88 4.16
CA THR A 12 19.33 -16.10 4.92
C THR A 12 19.86 -15.86 6.34
N GLY A 13 19.23 -14.96 7.11
CA GLY A 13 19.56 -14.77 8.53
C GLY A 13 20.95 -14.17 8.82
N GLN A 14 21.67 -13.72 7.80
CA GLN A 14 22.87 -12.91 7.96
C GLN A 14 22.57 -11.48 7.53
N LYS A 15 22.87 -10.52 8.41
CA LYS A 15 22.77 -9.10 8.11
C LYS A 15 23.94 -8.72 7.22
N LEU A 16 23.76 -8.82 5.91
CA LEU A 16 24.73 -8.36 4.93
C LEU A 16 24.66 -6.83 4.83
N PHE A 17 25.67 -6.16 5.39
CA PHE A 17 25.93 -4.76 5.13
C PHE A 17 26.57 -4.65 3.75
N PHE A 18 25.77 -4.44 2.71
CA PHE A 18 26.32 -4.06 1.41
C PHE A 18 26.63 -2.56 1.46
N THR A 19 27.93 -2.24 1.37
CA THR A 19 28.41 -0.92 1.01
C THR A 19 27.90 -0.63 -0.40
N LEU A 20 26.77 0.06 -0.53
CA LEU A 20 26.32 0.47 -1.86
C LEU A 20 27.23 1.61 -2.34
N VAL A 21 27.78 1.36 -3.52
CA VAL A 21 28.71 2.19 -4.31
C VAL A 21 30.20 1.95 -3.99
N GLU A 22 30.71 0.78 -4.37
CA GLU A 22 32.04 0.74 -4.97
C GLU A 22 31.92 1.22 -6.43
N PRO A 23 32.87 2.04 -6.96
CA PRO A 23 32.82 2.57 -8.33
C PRO A 23 32.75 1.51 -9.45
N GLU A 24 33.00 0.25 -9.12
CA GLU A 24 33.20 -0.86 -10.06
C GLU A 24 31.97 -1.78 -10.22
N THR A 25 30.86 -1.56 -9.51
CA THR A 25 29.69 -2.43 -9.71
C THR A 25 29.03 -2.18 -11.07
N PRO A 26 28.91 -3.22 -11.92
CA PRO A 26 28.26 -3.09 -13.21
C PRO A 26 26.81 -2.59 -13.07
N LYS A 27 26.35 -1.78 -14.02
CA LYS A 27 24.99 -1.21 -14.00
C LYS A 27 23.89 -2.26 -13.77
N TRP A 28 23.99 -3.41 -14.44
CA TRP A 28 23.02 -4.50 -14.29
C TRP A 28 22.93 -5.04 -12.85
N GLN A 29 24.06 -5.05 -12.13
CA GLN A 29 24.11 -5.52 -10.74
C GLN A 29 23.45 -4.50 -9.81
N ASN A 30 23.65 -3.20 -10.06
CA ASN A 30 22.97 -2.14 -9.31
C ASN A 30 21.43 -2.20 -9.52
N ASP A 31 20.99 -2.39 -10.77
CA ASP A 31 19.56 -2.54 -11.10
C ASP A 31 18.97 -3.80 -10.44
N TYR A 32 19.70 -4.92 -10.47
CA TYR A 32 19.31 -6.17 -9.82
C TYR A 32 19.18 -6.00 -8.30
N LEU A 33 20.21 -5.47 -7.64
CA LEU A 33 20.21 -5.24 -6.19
C LEU A 33 19.09 -4.29 -5.77
N CYS A 34 18.77 -3.28 -6.58
CA CYS A 34 17.61 -2.42 -6.32
C CYS A 34 16.29 -3.22 -6.28
N GLY A 35 16.12 -4.19 -7.18
CA GLY A 35 14.95 -5.08 -7.21
C GLY A 35 14.87 -6.01 -6.01
N THR A 36 16.01 -6.47 -5.46
CA THR A 36 16.02 -7.37 -4.29
C THR A 36 15.46 -6.76 -3.01
N GLY A 37 15.40 -5.43 -2.93
CA GLY A 37 14.81 -4.71 -1.79
C GLY A 37 13.30 -4.51 -1.88
N MET A 38 12.64 -5.05 -2.91
CA MET A 38 11.20 -4.93 -3.11
C MET A 38 10.47 -6.12 -2.49
N GLU A 39 9.44 -5.84 -1.70
CA GLU A 39 8.64 -6.85 -1.01
C GLU A 39 7.15 -6.61 -1.23
N MET A 40 6.34 -7.63 -0.95
CA MET A 40 4.88 -7.55 -1.03
C MET A 40 4.30 -6.98 0.27
N TYR A 41 3.41 -6.00 0.14
CA TYR A 41 2.73 -5.33 1.24
C TYR A 41 1.23 -5.24 0.98
N THR A 42 0.44 -5.19 2.05
CA THR A 42 -0.99 -4.93 1.98
C THR A 42 -1.32 -3.63 2.70
N GLU A 43 -2.22 -2.84 2.13
CA GLU A 43 -2.71 -1.62 2.78
C GLU A 43 -4.09 -1.26 2.26
N THR A 44 -4.91 -0.66 3.12
CA THR A 44 -6.23 -0.17 2.73
C THR A 44 -6.08 1.09 1.88
N LEU A 45 -6.83 1.17 0.79
CA LEU A 45 -6.87 2.36 -0.06
C LEU A 45 -7.62 3.48 0.65
N SER A 46 -7.17 4.72 0.48
CA SER A 46 -7.91 5.89 0.98
C SER A 46 -9.28 6.02 0.29
N THR A 47 -10.18 6.77 0.92
CA THR A 47 -11.51 7.06 0.34
C THR A 47 -11.45 7.81 -0.99
N SER A 48 -10.31 8.42 -1.34
CA SER A 48 -10.13 9.09 -2.63
C SER A 48 -10.12 8.11 -3.82
N PHE A 49 -9.91 6.82 -3.58
CA PHE A 49 -9.93 5.77 -4.61
C PHE A 49 -11.33 5.20 -4.86
N VAL A 50 -12.32 5.49 -4.00
CA VAL A 50 -13.67 4.93 -4.12
C VAL A 50 -14.31 5.37 -5.44
N GLY A 51 -14.89 4.42 -6.18
CA GLY A 51 -15.50 4.66 -7.48
C GLY A 51 -14.52 4.73 -8.67
N MET A 52 -13.21 4.74 -8.42
CA MET A 52 -12.21 4.57 -9.47
C MET A 52 -12.21 3.12 -9.98
N SER A 53 -11.88 2.94 -11.25
CA SER A 53 -11.54 1.61 -11.77
C SER A 53 -10.12 1.22 -11.34
N PHE A 54 -9.81 -0.08 -11.34
CA PHE A 54 -8.47 -0.56 -11.01
C PHE A 54 -7.37 0.10 -11.85
N PRO A 55 -7.46 0.23 -13.19
CA PRO A 55 -6.41 0.88 -13.97
C PRO A 55 -6.18 2.35 -13.58
N GLN A 56 -7.23 3.10 -13.28
CA GLN A 56 -7.11 4.50 -12.83
C GLN A 56 -6.40 4.59 -11.48
N ALA A 57 -6.72 3.69 -10.55
CA ALA A 57 -6.05 3.63 -9.25
C ALA A 57 -4.59 3.18 -9.38
N ALA A 58 -4.31 2.18 -10.22
CA ALA A 58 -2.96 1.70 -10.48
C ALA A 58 -2.08 2.79 -11.11
N GLU A 59 -2.63 3.57 -12.05
CA GLU A 59 -1.95 4.71 -12.65
C GLU A 59 -1.60 5.77 -11.60
N LEU A 60 -2.56 6.15 -10.74
CA LEU A 60 -2.32 7.12 -9.67
C LEU A 60 -1.24 6.60 -8.70
N CYS A 61 -1.35 5.35 -8.26
CA CYS A 61 -0.35 4.71 -7.40
C CYS A 61 1.04 4.73 -8.03
N PHE A 62 1.16 4.40 -9.30
CA PHE A 62 2.46 4.33 -9.97
C PHE A 62 3.05 5.71 -10.25
N VAL A 63 2.27 6.62 -10.84
CA VAL A 63 2.74 7.93 -11.29
C VAL A 63 3.00 8.85 -10.10
N LYS A 64 2.03 8.94 -9.17
CA LYS A 64 2.05 9.90 -8.05
C LYS A 64 2.65 9.31 -6.78
N LEU A 65 2.30 8.08 -6.41
CA LEU A 65 2.75 7.50 -5.15
C LEU A 65 4.06 6.70 -5.28
N LYS A 66 4.50 6.39 -6.50
CA LYS A 66 5.64 5.49 -6.77
C LYS A 66 5.46 4.11 -6.15
N LEU A 67 4.22 3.60 -6.17
CA LEU A 67 3.84 2.28 -5.66
C LEU A 67 3.30 1.41 -6.80
N LEU A 68 3.72 0.14 -6.84
CA LEU A 68 3.21 -0.82 -7.81
C LEU A 68 2.01 -1.57 -7.20
N LEU A 69 0.79 -1.19 -7.58
CA LEU A 69 -0.44 -1.91 -7.20
C LEU A 69 -0.63 -3.14 -8.11
N LEU A 70 -0.70 -4.33 -7.53
CA LEU A 70 -0.84 -5.60 -8.26
C LEU A 70 -2.26 -6.18 -8.23
N ALA A 71 -2.90 -6.14 -7.07
CA ALA A 71 -4.17 -6.77 -6.83
C ALA A 71 -5.01 -5.97 -5.83
N ILE A 72 -6.30 -6.24 -5.81
CA ILE A 72 -7.23 -5.72 -4.81
C ILE A 72 -8.11 -6.83 -4.25
N GLU A 73 -8.55 -6.66 -3.02
CA GLU A 73 -9.59 -7.47 -2.41
C GLU A 73 -10.97 -6.94 -2.82
N ILE A 74 -11.78 -7.80 -3.43
CA ILE A 74 -13.17 -7.49 -3.79
C ILE A 74 -14.09 -8.15 -2.77
N LEU A 75 -14.96 -7.33 -2.17
CA LEU A 75 -16.04 -7.79 -1.30
C LEU A 75 -17.29 -8.06 -2.15
N HIS A 76 -17.90 -9.22 -1.94
CA HIS A 76 -19.16 -9.57 -2.59
C HIS A 76 -20.35 -9.30 -1.65
N ASP A 77 -21.45 -8.78 -2.21
CA ASP A 77 -22.62 -8.31 -1.47
C ASP A 77 -23.54 -9.46 -0.98
N ASP A 78 -23.26 -10.68 -1.43
CA ASP A 78 -23.97 -11.92 -1.10
C ASP A 78 -23.51 -12.56 0.23
N GLY A 79 -22.59 -11.91 0.94
CA GLY A 79 -22.01 -12.44 2.18
C GLY A 79 -21.01 -13.58 1.95
N SER A 80 -20.57 -13.80 0.71
CA SER A 80 -19.49 -14.73 0.39
C SER A 80 -18.11 -14.17 0.79
N ASP A 81 -17.13 -15.08 0.82
CA ASP A 81 -15.74 -14.75 1.14
C ASP A 81 -15.18 -13.67 0.19
N SER A 82 -14.36 -12.79 0.75
CA SER A 82 -13.64 -11.80 -0.04
C SER A 82 -12.68 -12.47 -1.02
N LYS A 83 -12.57 -11.90 -2.24
CA LYS A 83 -11.74 -12.47 -3.30
C LYS A 83 -10.62 -11.52 -3.70
N ILE A 84 -9.39 -12.00 -3.62
CA ILE A 84 -8.23 -11.31 -4.18
C ILE A 84 -8.29 -11.41 -5.71
N SER A 85 -8.38 -10.27 -6.37
CA SER A 85 -8.34 -10.18 -7.83
C SER A 85 -7.04 -9.52 -8.27
N ILE A 86 -6.22 -10.28 -8.99
CA ILE A 86 -4.96 -9.81 -9.57
C ILE A 86 -5.26 -9.11 -10.88
N ASN A 87 -4.84 -7.85 -11.00
CA ASN A 87 -5.10 -7.00 -12.16
C ASN A 87 -6.54 -7.12 -12.72
N PRO A 88 -7.57 -6.77 -11.91
CA PRO A 88 -8.95 -6.88 -12.36
C PRO A 88 -9.23 -5.93 -13.53
N LYS A 89 -10.18 -6.33 -14.38
CA LYS A 89 -10.63 -5.54 -15.53
C LYS A 89 -11.33 -4.25 -15.07
N SER A 90 -11.38 -3.25 -15.96
CA SER A 90 -11.86 -1.89 -15.68
C SER A 90 -13.31 -1.77 -15.18
N GLN A 91 -14.13 -2.82 -15.33
CA GLN A 91 -15.51 -2.85 -14.84
C GLN A 91 -15.60 -2.89 -13.31
N VAL A 92 -14.57 -3.42 -12.63
CA VAL A 92 -14.54 -3.46 -11.17
C VAL A 92 -14.25 -2.07 -10.64
N LYS A 93 -15.17 -1.57 -9.82
CA LYS A 93 -15.03 -0.32 -9.10
C LYS A 93 -14.54 -0.57 -7.69
N LEU A 94 -13.63 0.28 -7.24
CA LEU A 94 -13.09 0.25 -5.90
C LEU A 94 -14.16 0.70 -4.92
N THR A 95 -14.38 -0.10 -3.88
CA THR A 95 -15.33 0.20 -2.81
C THR A 95 -14.61 0.83 -1.62
N GLN A 96 -15.36 1.28 -0.63
CA GLN A 96 -14.76 1.72 0.62
C GLN A 96 -14.00 0.57 1.29
N ASP A 97 -12.90 0.89 1.95
CA ASP A 97 -12.08 -0.06 2.71
C ASP A 97 -11.49 -1.20 1.86
N THR A 98 -11.42 -1.03 0.52
CA THR A 98 -10.73 -1.98 -0.36
C THR A 98 -9.27 -2.13 0.05
N GLN A 99 -8.83 -3.36 0.27
CA GLN A 99 -7.43 -3.69 0.51
C GLN A 99 -6.69 -3.82 -0.83
N GLY A 100 -5.56 -3.12 -0.97
CA GLY A 100 -4.65 -3.23 -2.10
C GLY A 100 -3.41 -4.04 -1.75
N PHE A 101 -2.87 -4.73 -2.76
CA PHE A 101 -1.63 -5.50 -2.69
C PHE A 101 -0.56 -4.78 -3.51
N PHE A 102 0.55 -4.43 -2.86
CA PHE A 102 1.58 -3.56 -3.40
C PHE A 102 2.94 -4.23 -3.41
N ILE A 103 3.80 -3.83 -4.35
CA ILE A 103 5.25 -4.02 -4.26
C ILE A 103 5.89 -2.68 -3.90
N ALA A 104 6.70 -2.66 -2.83
CA ALA A 104 7.40 -1.47 -2.34
C ALA A 104 8.67 -1.85 -1.57
N GLN A 105 9.49 -0.86 -1.18
CA GLN A 105 10.69 -1.10 -0.35
C GLN A 105 10.39 -1.12 1.16
N SER A 106 9.24 -0.60 1.59
CA SER A 106 8.86 -0.56 3.00
C SER A 106 7.36 -0.39 3.21
N ALA A 107 6.86 -0.77 4.39
CA ALA A 107 5.48 -0.51 4.80
C ALA A 107 5.15 1.00 4.86
N ASP A 108 6.11 1.84 5.26
CA ASP A 108 5.93 3.29 5.33
C ASP A 108 5.69 3.90 3.96
N GLU A 109 6.38 3.39 2.92
CA GLU A 109 6.12 3.80 1.55
C GLU A 109 4.68 3.46 1.13
N VAL A 110 4.18 2.29 1.50
CA VAL A 110 2.83 1.87 1.14
C VAL A 110 1.78 2.68 1.89
N LYS A 111 2.07 3.08 3.13
CA LYS A 111 1.13 3.84 3.99
C LYS A 111 0.60 5.13 3.36
N ARG A 112 1.36 5.70 2.42
CA ARG A 112 0.97 6.90 1.67
C ARG A 112 -0.32 6.72 0.88
N VAL A 113 -0.67 5.50 0.45
CA VAL A 113 -1.94 5.24 -0.26
C VAL A 113 -3.16 5.48 0.63
N TRP A 114 -3.04 5.14 1.92
CA TRP A 114 -4.06 5.39 2.93
C TRP A 114 -4.15 6.87 3.29
N TYR A 115 -3.02 7.58 3.26
CA TYR A 115 -2.97 9.01 3.54
C TYR A 115 -3.36 9.88 2.34
N TYR A 116 -3.40 9.33 1.13
CA TYR A 116 -3.68 10.08 -0.07
C TYR A 116 -5.07 10.73 -0.01
N CYS A 117 -5.14 11.98 -0.45
CA CYS A 117 -6.38 12.72 -0.55
C CYS A 117 -6.26 13.60 -1.78
N LYS A 118 -7.21 13.48 -2.72
CA LYS A 118 -7.15 14.27 -3.96
C LYS A 118 -7.02 15.77 -3.66
N ASN A 119 -7.90 16.30 -2.82
CA ASN A 119 -7.92 17.74 -2.50
C ASN A 119 -6.65 18.27 -1.80
N CYS A 120 -5.88 17.41 -1.11
CA CYS A 120 -4.70 17.83 -0.35
C CYS A 120 -3.38 17.45 -1.03
N HIS A 121 -3.38 16.36 -1.80
CA HIS A 121 -2.17 15.70 -2.28
C HIS A 121 -2.12 15.56 -3.82
N GLU A 122 -3.08 16.12 -4.56
CA GLU A 122 -3.07 16.10 -6.03
C GLU A 122 -1.86 16.86 -6.62
N ASP A 123 -1.52 18.02 -6.04
CA ASP A 123 -0.43 18.89 -6.49
C ASP A 123 0.93 18.59 -5.86
N VAL A 124 0.98 17.63 -4.93
CA VAL A 124 2.23 17.23 -4.29
C VAL A 124 3.11 16.50 -5.32
N ARG A 125 4.31 17.04 -5.56
CA ARG A 125 5.28 16.47 -6.53
C ARG A 125 6.16 15.39 -5.92
N ASP A 126 6.65 15.64 -4.71
CA ASP A 126 7.48 14.69 -3.95
C ASP A 126 6.58 13.77 -3.14
N GLU A 127 6.61 12.49 -3.48
CA GLU A 127 5.78 11.46 -2.88
C GLU A 127 6.07 11.28 -1.38
N LYS A 128 7.22 11.72 -0.88
CA LYS A 128 7.59 11.66 0.55
C LYS A 128 6.88 12.72 1.39
N GLN A 129 6.29 13.74 0.77
CA GLN A 129 5.50 14.76 1.47
C GLN A 129 4.06 14.33 1.72
N ILE A 130 3.63 13.18 1.19
CA ILE A 130 2.30 12.62 1.41
C ILE A 130 2.24 12.06 2.84
N LYS A 131 1.74 12.88 3.75
CA LYS A 131 1.54 12.56 5.17
C LYS A 131 0.07 12.38 5.47
N LYS A 132 -0.25 11.89 6.68
CA LYS A 132 -1.63 11.71 7.14
C LYS A 132 -2.49 12.95 6.86
N CYS A 133 -3.48 12.78 5.99
CA CYS A 133 -4.41 13.85 5.63
C CYS A 133 -5.23 14.28 6.86
N LYS A 134 -5.50 15.59 6.95
CA LYS A 134 -6.32 16.20 8.02
C LYS A 134 -7.77 16.45 7.61
N CYS A 135 -8.15 16.13 6.36
CA CYS A 135 -9.55 16.18 5.97
C CYS A 135 -10.37 15.33 6.94
N LYS A 136 -11.59 15.78 7.25
CA LYS A 136 -12.56 14.93 7.94
C LYS A 136 -12.77 13.71 7.04
N SER A 137 -12.13 12.61 7.40
CA SER A 137 -12.39 11.34 6.77
C SER A 137 -13.89 11.10 6.96
N LEU A 138 -14.66 11.00 5.88
CA LEU A 138 -16.08 10.63 5.96
C LEU A 138 -16.26 9.19 6.50
N VAL A 139 -15.14 8.52 6.82
CA VAL A 139 -15.07 7.32 7.63
C VAL A 139 -15.57 7.63 9.04
N GLN A 140 -16.87 7.39 9.25
CA GLN A 140 -17.39 7.22 10.60
C GLN A 140 -16.56 6.13 11.31
N PRO A 141 -16.17 6.32 12.57
CA PRO A 141 -15.56 5.25 13.33
C PRO A 141 -16.57 4.10 13.45
N ARG A 142 -16.21 2.90 12.99
CA ARG A 142 -16.94 1.69 13.37
C ARG A 142 -16.75 1.49 14.86
N ASN A 143 -17.70 1.98 15.65
CA ASN A 143 -17.83 1.59 17.05
C ASN A 143 -18.05 0.08 17.09
N GLY A 144 -17.06 -0.66 17.59
CA GLY A 144 -17.17 -2.08 17.85
C GLY A 144 -18.16 -2.35 18.96
N SER A 145 -19.43 -2.58 18.63
CA SER A 145 -20.40 -3.21 19.51
C SER A 145 -20.61 -4.65 19.08
N ARG A 146 -19.62 -5.51 19.34
CA ARG A 146 -19.84 -6.95 19.51
C ARG A 146 -20.58 -7.13 20.83
N GLN A 147 -21.89 -6.97 20.82
CA GLN A 147 -22.73 -7.37 21.96
C GLN A 147 -22.67 -8.89 22.06
N LYS A 148 -21.88 -9.39 23.02
CA LYS A 148 -22.06 -10.73 23.57
C LYS A 148 -23.41 -10.74 24.30
N ALA A 149 -24.45 -11.23 23.66
CA ALA A 149 -25.62 -11.73 24.38
C ALA A 149 -25.25 -13.09 24.98
N ARG A 150 -24.85 -13.09 26.25
CA ARG A 150 -24.84 -14.30 27.08
C ARG A 150 -26.21 -14.37 27.75
N GLU A 151 -27.07 -15.23 27.24
CA GLU A 151 -28.32 -15.60 27.91
C GLU A 151 -28.02 -16.07 29.34
N LYS A 152 -28.64 -15.39 30.29
CA LYS A 152 -28.90 -15.90 31.64
C LYS A 152 -30.39 -15.76 31.84
N SER A 153 -31.08 -16.89 31.91
CA SER A 153 -32.37 -17.00 32.60
C SER A 153 -32.56 -18.46 33.01
N THR A 154 -32.06 -18.76 34.20
CA THR A 154 -32.65 -19.77 35.09
C THR A 154 -34.06 -19.29 35.49
N PRO A 155 -34.98 -20.21 35.81
CA PRO A 155 -35.19 -20.56 37.22
C PRO A 155 -34.76 -21.98 37.59
#